data_AF-A0A915MPA9-F1
#
_entry.id   AF-A0A915MPA9-F1
#
_cell.length_a   1.000
_cell.length_b   1.000
_cell.length_c   1.000
_cell.angle_alpha   90.00
_cell.angle_beta   90.00
_cell.angle_gamma   90.00
#
_symmetry.space_group_name_H-M   'P 1'
#
loop_
_entity.id
_entity.type
_entity.pdbx_description
1 polymer ?
#
loop_
_entity_poly.entity_id
_entity_poly.type
_entity_poly.pdbx_seq_one_letter_code
_entity_poly.pdbx_strand_id
1 'polypeptide(L)' 'MSRQIRQSLSYTLHEFVLRCSFNSKDCDLNRDFQIQIDPEYGNCWTFNFNDSVE' A
#
# COMPACT_ATOMS: atom_id res chain seq x y z
N MET A 1 -13.10 -17.23 2.67
CA MET A 1 -11.73 -17.06 2.15
C MET A 1 -10.89 -16.37 3.21
N SER A 2 -9.71 -16.91 3.57
CA SER A 2 -8.87 -16.34 4.63
C SER A 2 -8.26 -15.00 4.21
N ARG A 3 -7.84 -14.20 5.19
CA ARG A 3 -7.20 -12.89 4.95
C ARG A 3 -5.92 -13.05 4.10
N GLN A 4 -5.12 -14.09 4.35
CA GLN A 4 -3.91 -14.34 3.56
C GLN A 4 -4.23 -14.69 2.10
N ILE A 5 -5.27 -15.48 1.85
CA ILE A 5 -5.67 -15.86 0.49
C ILE A 5 -6.19 -14.63 -0.28
N ARG A 6 -6.96 -13.74 0.39
CA ARG A 6 -7.41 -12.46 -0.21
C ARG A 6 -6.22 -11.58 -0.60
N GLN A 7 -5.22 -11.52 0.28
CA GLN A 7 -4.02 -10.73 0.07
C GLN A 7 -3.19 -11.24 -1.11
N SER A 8 -3.02 -12.57 -1.24
CA SER A 8 -2.20 -13.17 -2.29
C SER A 8 -2.82 -13.12 -3.69
N LEU A 9 -4.14 -12.94 -3.77
CA LEU A 9 -4.87 -12.85 -5.05
C LEU A 9 -5.11 -11.42 -5.52
N SER A 10 -4.94 -10.43 -4.64
CA SER A 10 -5.10 -9.01 -4.97
C SER A 10 -3.79 -8.40 -5.48
N TYR A 11 -3.86 -7.21 -6.08
CA TYR A 11 -2.68 -6.51 -6.61
C TYR A 11 -1.58 -6.31 -5.56
N THR A 12 -0.34 -6.53 -5.99
CA THR A 12 0.84 -6.15 -5.21
C THR A 12 1.14 -4.66 -5.36
N LEU A 13 1.92 -4.09 -4.44
CA LEU A 13 2.22 -2.65 -4.46
C LEU A 13 2.95 -2.22 -5.74
N HIS A 14 3.93 -3.01 -6.20
CA HIS A 14 4.73 -2.71 -7.39
C HIS A 14 3.93 -2.85 -8.70
N GLU A 15 2.84 -3.60 -8.69
CA GLU A 15 1.90 -3.66 -9.82
C GLU A 15 0.93 -2.47 -9.81
N PHE A 16 0.55 -2.01 -8.62
CA PHE A 16 -0.45 -0.95 -8.46
C PHE A 16 0.15 0.45 -8.59
N VAL A 17 1.35 0.69 -8.03
CA VAL A 17 2.00 2.00 -8.02
C VAL A 17 3.25 1.96 -8.90
N LEU A 18 3.15 2.54 -10.10
CA LEU A 18 4.28 2.58 -11.04
C LEU A 18 5.32 3.66 -10.68
N ARG A 19 4.88 4.79 -10.12
CA ARG A 19 5.74 5.91 -9.73
C ARG A 19 5.12 6.65 -8.54
N CYS A 20 5.94 7.10 -7.61
CA CYS A 20 5.55 7.93 -6.47
C CYS A 20 6.63 8.97 -6.19
N SER A 21 6.23 10.23 -6.05
CA SER A 21 7.08 11.33 -5.60
C SER A 21 6.30 12.23 -4.65
N PHE A 22 6.89 12.56 -3.51
CA PHE A 22 6.33 13.43 -2.49
C PHE A 22 7.38 14.41 -1.99
N ASN A 23 7.06 15.70 -1.87
CA ASN A 23 8.01 16.76 -1.49
C ASN A 23 9.31 16.74 -2.31
N SER A 24 9.19 16.57 -3.63
CA SER A 24 10.30 16.51 -4.58
C SER A 24 11.31 15.38 -4.30
N LYS A 25 10.88 14.33 -3.59
CA LYS A 25 11.66 13.10 -3.36
C LYS A 25 10.86 11.91 -3.84
N ASP A 26 11.55 10.96 -4.46
CA ASP A 26 10.94 9.67 -4.83
C ASP A 26 10.59 8.89 -3.55
N CYS A 27 9.38 8.32 -3.53
CA CYS A 27 8.94 7.48 -2.42
C CYS A 27 9.62 6.11 -2.50
N ASP A 28 9.93 5.52 -1.36
CA ASP A 28 10.34 4.12 -1.27
C ASP A 28 9.09 3.25 -1.12
N LEU A 29 8.69 2.57 -2.19
CA LEU A 29 7.47 1.75 -2.18
C LEU A 29 7.51 0.67 -1.07
N ASN A 30 8.67 0.11 -0.74
CA ASN A 30 8.73 -0.98 0.24
C ASN A 30 8.65 -0.47 1.69
N ARG A 31 9.06 0.78 1.92
CA ARG A 31 9.15 1.38 3.25
C ARG A 31 7.97 2.29 3.58
N ASP A 32 7.52 3.08 2.61
CA ASP A 32 6.64 4.23 2.86
C ASP A 32 5.14 3.88 2.79
N PHE A 33 4.81 2.64 2.41
CA PHE A 33 3.43 2.16 2.28
C PHE A 33 3.13 1.00 3.23
N GLN A 34 1.94 1.02 3.83
CA GLN A 34 1.41 -0.09 4.60
C GLN A 34 0.20 -0.71 3.90
N ILE A 35 0.10 -2.04 3.97
CA ILE A 35 -1.02 -2.80 3.43
C ILE A 35 -2.19 -2.90 4.42
N GLN A 36 -3.38 -2.52 3.97
CA GLN A 36 -4.65 -2.77 4.64
C GLN A 36 -5.54 -3.59 3.70
N ILE A 37 -6.12 -4.67 4.21
CA ILE A 37 -6.98 -5.56 3.42
C ILE A 37 -8.42 -5.17 3.65
N ASP A 38 -9.07 -4.73 2.57
CA ASP A 38 -10.48 -4.36 2.52
C ASP A 38 -11.32 -5.51 1.91
N PRO A 39 -12.51 -5.83 2.46
CA PRO A 39 -13.35 -6.91 1.95
C PRO A 39 -13.95 -6.66 0.56
N GLU A 40 -14.10 -5.39 0.16
CA GLU A 40 -14.67 -4.94 -1.12
C GLU A 40 -13.57 -4.63 -2.14
N TYR A 41 -12.49 -3.93 -1.73
CA TYR A 41 -11.46 -3.41 -2.64
C TYR A 41 -10.15 -4.23 -2.69
N GLY A 42 -9.94 -5.19 -1.79
CA GLY A 42 -8.74 -6.02 -1.76
C GLY A 42 -7.55 -5.34 -1.04
N ASN A 43 -6.38 -5.31 -1.66
CA ASN A 43 -5.18 -4.73 -1.07
C ASN A 43 -5.17 -3.21 -1.24
N CYS A 44 -5.42 -2.48 -0.16
CA CYS A 44 -5.26 -1.03 -0.08
C CYS A 44 -3.86 -0.69 0.45
N TRP A 45 -3.22 0.31 -0.15
CA TRP A 45 -1.88 0.76 0.23
C TRP A 45 -1.94 2.19 0.75
N THR A 46 -1.57 2.38 2.02
CA THR A 46 -1.61 3.69 2.67
C THR A 46 -0.21 4.25 2.79
N PHE A 47 0.05 5.37 2.13
CA PHE A 47 1.30 6.13 2.28
C PHE A 47 1.32 6.81 3.66
N ASN A 48 2.49 6.86 4.29
CA ASN A 48 2.72 7.63 5.52
C ASN A 48 1.90 7.18 6.74
N PHE A 49 1.60 5.87 6.84
CA PHE A 49 0.72 5.34 7.91
C PHE A 49 1.20 5.64 9.34
N ASN A 50 2.51 5.78 9.56
CA ASN A 50 3.08 6.02 10.89
C ASN A 50 3.30 7.51 11.21
N ASP A 51 3.05 8.38 10.23
CA ASP A 51 3.16 9.82 10.39
C ASP A 51 1.75 10.35 10.67
N SER A 52 1.26 9.96 11.84
CA SER A 52 0.24 10.70 12.55
C SER A 52 0.86 12.04 12.94
N VAL A 53 1.03 12.93 11.96
CA VAL A 53 1.30 14.34 12.26
C VAL A 53 0.02 14.88 12.89
N GLU A 54 0.14 15.31 14.14
CA GLU A 54 -0.84 16.17 14.84
C GLU A 54 -1.31 17.34 13.97
#